data_AF-A0A9N9R700-F1
#
_entry.id   AF-A0A9N9R700-F1
#
_cell.length_a   1.000
_cell.length_b   1.000
_cell.length_c   1.000
_cell.angle_alpha   90.00
_cell.angle_beta   90.00
_cell.angle_gamma   90.00
#
_symmetry.space_group_name_H-M   'P 1'
#
loop_
_entity.id
_entity.type
_entity.pdbx_description
1 polymer ?
#
loop_
_entity_poly.entity_id
_entity_poly.type
_entity_poly.pdbx_seq_one_letter_code
_entity_poly.pdbx_strand_id
1 'polypeptide(L)'
;MMVMAMLGFYFEIARHDRDKYIRVHLRHVRPDKLHHFEKIRSEATLPLPYDYESATHPAWQFWRKLGKSGISTVATYKSQDPDGKIMKNLGQHTKLLSDTDIIKINSVYGTKCFMAARSSQINKQRFIKSQQRRF
;
A
#
# COMPACT_ATOMS: atom_id res chain seq x y z
N MET A 1 -3.48 6.74 0.30
CA MET A 1 -3.95 6.39 1.66
C MET A 1 -5.47 6.24 1.76
N MET A 2 -6.29 7.28 1.52
CA MET A 2 -7.75 7.22 1.79
C MET A 2 -8.49 6.08 1.08
N VAL A 3 -8.15 5.81 -0.19
CA VAL A 3 -8.81 4.76 -0.99
C VAL A 3 -8.64 3.37 -0.38
N MET A 4 -7.42 3.01 0.03
CA MET A 4 -7.13 1.69 0.60
C MET A 4 -7.81 1.50 1.96
N ALA A 5 -7.88 2.56 2.77
CA ALA A 5 -8.61 2.51 4.04
C ALA A 5 -10.11 2.28 3.84
N MET A 6 -10.72 2.90 2.82
CA MET A 6 -12.13 2.68 2.46
C MET A 6 -12.40 1.25 1.97
N LEU A 7 -11.41 0.62 1.33
CA LEU A 7 -11.43 -0.78 0.93
C LEU A 7 -11.11 -1.74 2.09
N GLY A 8 -11.00 -1.25 3.32
CA GLY A 8 -10.78 -2.08 4.51
C GLY A 8 -9.33 -2.53 4.71
N PHE A 9 -8.35 -1.96 4.00
CA PHE A 9 -6.94 -2.24 4.23
C PHE A 9 -6.37 -1.36 5.34
N TYR A 10 -5.68 -2.01 6.29
CA TYR A 10 -4.94 -1.33 7.34
C TYR A 10 -3.65 -0.69 6.81
N PHE A 11 -3.06 0.19 7.62
CA PHE A 11 -1.74 0.76 7.35
C PHE A 11 -0.66 -0.32 7.28
N GLU A 12 0.27 -0.23 6.31
CA GLU A 12 1.45 -1.12 6.29
C GLU A 12 2.23 -1.08 7.61
N ILE A 13 2.36 0.11 8.19
CA ILE A 13 3.03 0.29 9.46
C ILE A 13 2.33 -0.43 10.62
N ALA A 14 1.07 -0.84 10.49
CA ALA A 14 0.33 -1.56 11.54
C ALA A 14 0.52 -3.08 11.45
N ARG A 15 1.21 -3.62 10.43
CA ARG A 15 1.40 -5.07 10.30
C ARG A 15 2.07 -5.70 11.52
N HIS A 16 1.71 -6.95 11.81
CA HIS A 16 2.30 -7.69 12.92
C HIS A 16 3.83 -7.87 12.78
N ASP A 17 4.32 -8.01 11.54
CA ASP A 17 5.71 -8.25 11.17
C ASP A 17 6.50 -6.97 10.83
N ARG A 18 5.91 -5.77 10.98
CA ARG A 18 6.53 -4.48 10.59
C ARG A 18 7.90 -4.24 11.24
N ASP A 19 8.13 -4.77 12.44
CA ASP A 19 9.40 -4.65 13.16
C ASP A 19 10.57 -5.45 12.51
N LYS A 20 10.34 -6.22 11.44
CA LYS A 20 11.41 -6.82 10.63
C LYS A 20 11.93 -5.87 9.53
N TYR A 21 11.15 -4.86 9.19
CA TYR A 21 11.35 -3.98 8.03
C TYR A 21 11.63 -2.54 8.47
N ILE A 22 10.87 -2.08 9.46
CA ILE A 22 10.96 -0.73 9.99
C ILE A 22 11.09 -0.73 11.51
N ARG A 23 11.66 0.35 12.03
CA ARG A 23 11.67 0.72 13.43
C ARG A 23 10.82 1.95 13.64
N VAL A 24 9.77 1.82 14.44
CA VAL A 24 8.89 2.93 14.82
C VAL A 24 9.42 3.59 16.10
N HIS A 25 9.64 4.90 16.06
CA HIS A 25 10.06 5.68 17.22
C HIS A 25 8.86 6.32 17.92
N LEU A 26 8.09 5.52 18.67
CA LEU A 26 6.87 5.96 19.37
C LEU A 26 7.05 7.20 20.25
N ARG A 27 8.24 7.41 20.83
CA ARG A 27 8.56 8.61 21.62
C ARG A 27 8.43 9.94 20.85
N HIS A 28 8.54 9.89 19.52
CA HIS A 28 8.40 11.03 18.61
C HIS A 28 7.00 11.13 17.99
N VAL A 29 6.13 10.15 18.21
CA VAL A 29 4.74 10.15 17.74
C VAL A 29 3.88 10.98 18.70
N ARG A 30 2.92 11.74 18.16
CA ARG A 30 1.94 12.45 18.99
C ARG A 30 1.06 11.43 19.75
N PRO A 31 0.77 11.65 21.05
CA PRO A 31 -0.02 10.72 21.85
C PRO A 31 -1.37 10.36 21.23
N ASP A 32 -2.04 11.33 20.61
CA ASP A 32 -3.35 11.17 19.94
C ASP A 32 -3.31 10.31 18.67
N LYS A 33 -2.13 9.92 18.20
CA LYS A 33 -1.92 9.17 16.96
C LYS A 33 -1.25 7.81 17.17
N LEU A 34 -0.99 7.43 18.42
CA LEU A 34 -0.33 6.16 18.76
C LEU A 34 -1.11 4.94 18.25
N HIS A 35 -2.44 5.01 18.22
CA HIS A 35 -3.30 3.94 17.74
C HIS A 35 -3.01 3.50 16.29
N HIS A 36 -2.50 4.40 15.43
CA HIS A 36 -2.13 4.04 14.05
C HIS A 36 -0.91 3.10 13.98
N PHE A 37 -0.13 3.03 15.06
CA PHE A 37 1.05 2.18 15.17
C PHE A 37 0.78 0.93 16.02
N GLU A 38 -0.46 0.68 16.43
CA GLU A 38 -0.80 -0.58 17.07
C GLU A 38 -0.72 -1.72 16.06
N LYS A 39 -0.15 -2.85 16.48
CA LYS A 39 0.01 -4.00 15.60
C LYS A 39 -1.31 -4.73 15.46
N ILE A 40 -1.74 -4.95 14.22
CA ILE A 40 -2.89 -5.81 13.93
C ILE A 40 -2.53 -7.28 14.12
N ARG A 41 -3.55 -8.13 14.22
CA ARG A 41 -3.36 -9.58 14.33
C ARG A 41 -2.77 -10.16 13.04
N SER A 42 -2.07 -11.29 13.16
CA SER A 42 -1.46 -12.00 12.03
C SER A 42 -2.46 -12.37 10.96
N GLU A 43 -3.68 -12.77 11.34
CA GLU A 43 -4.72 -13.26 10.42
C GLU A 43 -5.27 -12.15 9.51
N ALA A 44 -5.16 -10.89 9.96
CA ALA A 44 -5.57 -9.72 9.19
C ALA A 44 -4.49 -9.25 8.19
N THR A 45 -3.29 -9.86 8.23
CA THR A 45 -2.19 -9.55 7.30
C THR A 45 -2.17 -10.59 6.19
N LEU A 46 -2.19 -10.13 4.93
CA LEU A 46 -2.03 -11.01 3.78
C LEU A 46 -0.57 -11.51 3.69
N PRO A 47 -0.32 -12.74 3.18
CA PRO A 47 1.03 -13.31 3.04
C PRO A 47 1.79 -12.68 1.86
N LEU A 48 1.97 -11.37 1.91
CA LEU A 48 2.67 -10.55 0.92
C LEU A 48 3.88 -9.87 1.57
N PRO A 49 4.95 -9.64 0.80
CA PRO A 49 6.12 -8.91 1.29
C PRO A 49 5.72 -7.51 1.78
N TYR A 50 6.50 -6.97 2.71
CA TYR A 50 6.31 -5.60 3.19
C TYR A 50 6.57 -4.62 2.05
N ASP A 51 5.67 -3.66 1.88
CA ASP A 51 5.72 -2.73 0.76
C ASP A 51 5.93 -1.28 1.23
N TYR A 52 7.13 -0.78 1.01
CA TYR A 52 7.52 0.59 1.34
C TYR A 52 6.83 1.65 0.46
N GLU A 53 6.39 1.25 -0.74
CA GLU A 53 5.70 2.10 -1.72
C GLU A 53 4.18 1.88 -1.70
N SER A 54 3.66 1.13 -0.73
CA SER A 54 2.21 0.96 -0.58
C SER A 54 1.55 2.31 -0.31
N ALA A 55 0.41 2.56 -0.94
CA ALA A 55 -0.44 3.71 -0.71
C ALA A 55 -0.94 3.81 0.75
N THR A 56 -0.86 2.70 1.50
CA THR A 56 -1.15 2.63 2.94
C THR A 56 0.08 2.88 3.81
N HIS A 57 1.28 3.00 3.25
CA HIS A 57 2.48 3.39 3.98
C HIS A 57 2.51 4.92 4.14
N PRO A 58 2.48 5.45 5.38
CA PRO A 58 2.59 6.88 5.63
C PRO A 58 4.02 7.37 5.42
N ALA A 59 4.16 8.69 5.24
CA ALA A 59 5.48 9.29 5.14
C ALA A 59 6.26 9.21 6.46
N TRP A 60 7.59 9.22 6.39
CA TRP A 60 8.46 9.05 7.56
C TRP A 60 8.29 10.13 8.65
N GLN A 61 7.74 11.30 8.30
CA GLN A 61 7.44 12.40 9.23
C GLN A 61 6.00 12.42 9.76
N PHE A 62 5.14 11.52 9.30
CA PHE A 62 3.72 11.57 9.65
C PHE A 62 3.52 11.36 11.15
N TRP A 63 2.53 12.06 11.71
CA TRP A 63 2.16 12.03 13.14
C TRP A 63 3.29 12.34 14.13
N ARG A 64 4.37 12.99 13.67
CA ARG A 64 5.47 13.50 14.51
C ARG A 64 4.96 14.56 15.50
N LYS A 65 5.53 14.60 16.70
CA LYS A 65 5.37 15.71 17.67
C LYS A 65 5.89 17.02 17.05
N LEU A 66 5.08 18.08 17.13
CA LEU A 66 5.45 19.42 16.67
C LEU A 66 6.66 19.95 17.46
N GLY A 67 7.48 20.80 16.83
CA GLY A 67 8.65 21.43 17.45
C GLY A 67 9.93 20.59 17.49
N LYS A 68 9.90 19.32 17.06
CA LYS A 68 11.12 18.51 16.85
C LYS A 68 11.48 18.47 15.36
N SER A 69 12.63 19.04 15.00
CA SER A 69 13.17 18.99 13.63
C SER A 69 14.14 17.81 13.48
N GLY A 70 14.22 17.24 12.27
CA GLY A 70 15.23 16.25 11.89
C GLY A 70 15.02 14.81 12.37
N ILE A 71 14.04 14.56 13.25
CA ILE A 71 13.81 13.22 13.82
C ILE A 71 12.62 12.53 13.14
N SER A 72 12.85 11.33 12.61
CA SER A 72 11.82 10.53 11.96
C SER A 72 10.89 9.84 12.95
N THR A 73 9.62 9.69 12.56
CA THR A 73 8.64 8.85 13.26
C THR A 73 8.90 7.38 12.97
N VAL A 74 9.22 7.07 11.71
CA VAL A 74 9.50 5.73 11.21
C VAL A 74 10.88 5.74 10.55
N ALA A 75 11.69 4.73 10.84
CA ALA A 75 13.00 4.51 10.23
C ALA A 75 13.08 3.10 9.64
N THR A 76 13.80 2.93 8.55
CA THR A 76 14.18 1.62 7.98
C THR A 76 15.41 1.09 8.71
N TYR A 77 15.62 -0.23 8.69
CA TYR A 77 16.86 -0.80 9.23
C TYR A 77 18.06 -0.41 8.39
N LYS A 78 19.18 -0.08 9.04
CA LYS A 78 20.44 0.29 8.35
C LYS A 78 20.94 -0.78 7.38
N SER A 79 20.66 -2.05 7.65
CA SER A 79 20.99 -3.16 6.75
C SER A 79 20.18 -3.14 5.45
N GLN A 80 18.97 -2.59 5.49
CA GLN A 80 18.05 -2.50 4.34
C GLN A 80 18.14 -1.14 3.64
N ASP A 81 18.57 -0.09 4.36
CA ASP A 81 18.66 1.28 3.86
C ASP A 81 19.83 2.04 4.51
N PRO A 82 21.09 1.76 4.10
CA PRO A 82 22.27 2.34 4.72
C PRO A 82 22.35 3.86 4.56
N ASP A 83 21.84 4.38 3.43
CA ASP A 83 21.86 5.81 3.09
C ASP A 83 20.60 6.56 3.53
N GLY A 84 19.62 5.86 4.10
CA GLY A 84 18.32 6.43 4.47
C GLY A 84 17.50 6.91 3.26
N LYS A 85 17.81 6.42 2.05
CA LYS A 85 17.16 6.84 0.80
C LYS A 85 15.73 6.31 0.74
N ILE A 86 15.54 5.04 1.12
CA ILE A 86 14.20 4.44 1.19
C ILE A 86 13.38 5.19 2.23
N MET A 87 13.93 5.42 3.43
CA MET A 87 13.28 6.17 4.51
C MET A 87 12.79 7.54 4.05
N LYS A 88 13.64 8.32 3.38
CA LYS A 88 13.31 9.67 2.92
C LYS A 88 12.18 9.69 1.90
N ASN A 89 12.08 8.64 1.09
CA ASN A 89 11.07 8.48 0.05
C ASN A 89 9.80 7.77 0.56
N LEU A 90 9.77 7.27 1.81
CA LEU A 90 8.57 6.65 2.37
C LEU A 90 7.37 7.59 2.28
N GLY A 91 6.25 7.06 1.82
CA GLY A 91 5.01 7.82 1.64
C GLY A 91 5.02 8.83 0.50
N GLN A 92 6.14 9.00 -0.22
CA GLN A 92 6.22 9.78 -1.44
C GLN A 92 5.94 8.85 -2.63
N HIS A 93 4.66 8.64 -2.89
CA HIS A 93 4.22 7.73 -3.93
C HIS A 93 4.16 8.45 -5.26
N THR A 94 4.94 8.00 -6.25
CA THR A 94 4.81 8.45 -7.65
C THR A 94 3.55 7.90 -8.30
N LYS A 95 3.08 6.74 -7.84
CA LYS A 95 1.84 6.08 -8.27
C LYS A 95 0.78 6.14 -7.17
N LEU A 96 -0.50 6.05 -7.55
CA LEU A 96 -1.60 6.06 -6.58
C LEU A 96 -1.66 4.75 -5.76
N LEU A 97 -1.37 3.61 -6.39
CA LEU A 97 -1.36 2.26 -5.83
C LEU A 97 -0.09 1.55 -6.29
N SER A 98 0.53 0.78 -5.40
CA SER A 98 1.63 -0.12 -5.77
C SER A 98 1.10 -1.41 -6.41
N ASP A 99 1.97 -2.15 -7.08
CA ASP A 99 1.61 -3.46 -7.65
C ASP A 99 1.15 -4.43 -6.54
N THR A 100 1.76 -4.35 -5.35
CA THR A 100 1.35 -5.12 -4.18
C THR A 100 -0.03 -4.71 -3.67
N ASP A 101 -0.36 -3.42 -3.68
CA ASP A 101 -1.71 -2.96 -3.31
C ASP A 101 -2.77 -3.47 -4.28
N ILE A 102 -2.46 -3.51 -5.58
CA ILE A 102 -3.35 -4.10 -6.60
C ILE A 102 -3.55 -5.60 -6.31
N ILE A 103 -2.48 -6.33 -5.96
CA ILE A 103 -2.57 -7.74 -5.58
C ILE A 103 -3.46 -7.90 -4.34
N LYS A 104 -3.29 -7.09 -3.29
CA LYS A 104 -4.14 -7.13 -2.08
C LYS A 104 -5.61 -6.96 -2.43
N ILE A 105 -5.94 -5.94 -3.21
CA ILE A 105 -7.31 -5.65 -3.65
C ILE A 105 -7.88 -6.86 -4.40
N ASN A 106 -7.12 -7.40 -5.34
CA ASN A 106 -7.53 -8.55 -6.15
C ASN A 106 -7.69 -9.83 -5.33
N SER A 107 -6.87 -10.04 -4.30
CA SER A 107 -6.97 -11.18 -3.40
C SER A 107 -8.22 -11.13 -2.52
N VAL A 108 -8.63 -9.94 -2.06
CA VAL A 108 -9.80 -9.77 -1.18
C VAL A 108 -11.10 -9.69 -1.96
N TYR A 109 -11.17 -8.85 -2.99
CA TYR A 109 -12.41 -8.59 -3.73
C TYR A 109 -12.60 -9.50 -4.96
N GLY A 110 -11.55 -10.21 -5.37
CA GLY A 110 -11.57 -11.05 -6.56
C GLY A 110 -11.57 -10.25 -7.86
N THR A 111 -10.94 -10.81 -8.89
CA THR A 111 -10.85 -10.19 -10.23
C THR A 111 -12.06 -10.51 -11.13
N LYS A 112 -12.98 -11.36 -10.66
CA LYS A 112 -14.11 -11.87 -11.45
C LYS A 112 -15.05 -10.76 -11.95
N CYS A 113 -15.10 -9.63 -11.25
CA CYS A 113 -15.92 -8.48 -11.64
C CYS A 113 -15.47 -7.83 -12.97
N PHE A 114 -14.19 -7.95 -13.34
CA PHE A 114 -13.63 -7.32 -14.55
C PHE A 114 -13.52 -8.26 -15.75
N MET A 115 -13.70 -9.56 -15.55
CA MET A 115 -13.62 -10.56 -16.63
C MET A 115 -14.90 -10.63 -17.47
N ALA A 116 -16.08 -10.41 -16.86
CA ALA A 116 -17.36 -10.42 -17.56
C ALA A 116 -17.51 -9.27 -18.59
N ALA A 117 -16.80 -8.16 -18.40
CA ALA A 117 -16.80 -7.03 -19.33
C ALA A 117 -15.82 -7.21 -20.52
N ARG A 118 -14.81 -8.08 -20.39
CA ARG A 118 -13.77 -8.26 -21.42
C ARG A 118 -14.18 -9.29 -22.48
N SER A 119 -14.93 -10.32 -22.10
CA SER A 119 -15.47 -11.32 -23.03
C SER A 119 -16.51 -10.73 -23.99
N SER A 120 -17.31 -9.75 -23.55
CA SER A 120 -18.31 -9.08 -24.38
C SER A 120 -17.70 -8.13 -25.42
N GLN A 121 -16.56 -7.48 -25.12
CA GLN A 121 -15.87 -6.61 -26.08
C GLN A 121 -15.09 -7.37 -27.15
N ILE A 122 -14.43 -8.49 -26.79
CA ILE A 122 -13.72 -9.34 -27.76
C ILE A 122 -14.71 -9.97 -28.75
N ASN A 123 -15.89 -10.39 -28.28
CA ASN A 123 -16.93 -10.94 -29.13
C ASN A 123 -17.58 -9.89 -30.04
N LYS A 124 -17.79 -8.64 -29.56
CA LYS A 124 -18.25 -7.53 -30.41
C LYS A 124 -17.25 -7.20 -31.54
N GLN A 125 -15.95 -7.14 -31.24
CA GLN A 125 -14.93 -6.83 -32.25
C GLN A 125 -14.78 -7.93 -33.32
N ARG A 126 -14.91 -9.20 -32.93
CA ARG A 126 -14.90 -10.33 -33.88
C ARG A 126 -16.14 -10.35 -34.78
N PHE A 127 -17.31 -10.02 -34.22
CA PHE A 127 -18.56 -9.94 -34.99
C PHE A 127 -18.54 -8.83 -36.04
N ILE A 128 -18.09 -7.62 -35.67
CA ILE A 128 -17.98 -6.47 -36.59
C ILE A 128 -16.99 -6.75 -37.73
N LYS A 129 -15.81 -7.33 -37.43
CA LYS A 129 -14.83 -7.72 -38.46
C LYS A 129 -15.32 -8.83 -39.39
N SER A 130 -16.28 -9.66 -38.97
CA SER A 130 -16.86 -10.71 -39.80
C SER A 130 -17.94 -10.20 -40.78
N GLN A 131 -18.61 -9.10 -40.43
CA GLN A 131 -19.61 -8.43 -41.27
C GLN A 131 -18.96 -7.56 -42.35
N GLN A 132 -17.81 -6.95 -42.05
CA GLN A 132 -17.04 -6.11 -42.99
C GLN A 132 -16.26 -6.88 -44.07
N ARG A 133 -16.19 -8.22 -43.99
CA ARG A 133 -15.53 -9.08 -44.99
C ARG A 133 -16.51 -9.76 -45.96
N ARG A 134 -17.81 -9.40 -45.90
CA ARG A 134 -18.87 -9.94 -46.76
C ARG A 134 -19.43 -8.90 -47.76
N PHE A 135 -18.74 -7.79 -47.94
CA PHE A 135 -18.95 -6.80 -49.00
C PHE A 135 -17.63 -6.56 -49.72
#